data_AF-A0A8B6GBH1-F1
#
_entry.id   AF-A0A8B6GBH1-F1
#
_cell.length_a   1.000
_cell.length_b   1.000
_cell.length_c   1.000
_cell.angle_alpha   90.00
_cell.angle_beta   90.00
_cell.angle_gamma   90.00
#
_symmetry.space_group_name_H-M   'P 1'
#
loop_
_entity.id
_entity.type
_entity.pdbx_description
1 polymer ?
#
loop_
_entity_poly.entity_id
_entity_poly.type
_entity_poly.pdbx_seq_one_letter_code
_entity_poly.pdbx_strand_id
1 'polypeptide(L)'
;MAGGFSEADTLQHAIKKQFQSLELFIPLDGSLSVLKGAVIYGHNPEVVSSRVCNYTYGVAIAMHFNPSIHDPRKKFYRDGIVWCNDLFDILFEIDEEVYIGQTKSINVTTTFFSDELQILRYDPLQNQFMVSTKKDPFYTSDEGCMEHGSIILSPPNGMWPKIVNGKILLKIAGTELVGTYLNEDTLEETSARFEFLPSITKNPERKRLFDPFYLDI
;
A
#
# COMPACT_ATOMS: atom_id res chain seq x y z
N MET A 1 16.46 -11.22 -23.92
CA MET A 1 16.52 -9.74 -23.97
C MET A 1 15.33 -9.20 -24.76
N ALA A 2 14.89 -7.96 -24.52
CA ALA A 2 13.81 -7.31 -25.25
C ALA A 2 14.16 -5.84 -25.53
N GLY A 3 13.46 -5.21 -26.49
CA GLY A 3 13.68 -3.83 -26.93
C GLY A 3 14.60 -3.74 -28.16
N GLY A 4 14.51 -2.65 -28.92
CA GLY A 4 15.20 -2.54 -30.23
C GLY A 4 16.73 -2.66 -30.13
N PHE A 5 17.33 -2.18 -29.03
CA PHE A 5 18.79 -2.30 -28.85
C PHE A 5 19.24 -3.74 -28.59
N SER A 6 18.34 -4.65 -28.22
CA SER A 6 18.67 -6.07 -28.05
C SER A 6 19.07 -6.77 -29.36
N GLU A 7 18.75 -6.16 -30.50
CA GLU A 7 19.07 -6.68 -31.83
C GLU A 7 20.51 -6.33 -32.27
N ALA A 8 21.24 -5.49 -31.51
CA ALA A 8 22.61 -5.11 -31.86
C ALA A 8 23.61 -6.24 -31.61
N ASP A 9 24.30 -6.69 -32.67
CA ASP A 9 25.28 -7.77 -32.60
C ASP A 9 26.37 -7.56 -31.54
N THR A 10 26.85 -6.32 -31.40
CA THR A 10 27.87 -5.95 -30.42
C THR A 10 27.41 -6.18 -29.00
N LEU A 11 26.16 -5.82 -28.68
CA LEU A 11 25.56 -6.05 -27.37
C LEU A 11 25.34 -7.54 -27.11
N GLN A 12 24.81 -8.27 -28.09
CA GLN A 12 24.59 -9.71 -27.97
C GLN A 12 25.92 -10.45 -27.75
N HIS A 13 26.97 -10.09 -28.49
CA HIS A 13 28.29 -10.69 -28.34
C HIS A 13 28.87 -10.42 -26.94
N ALA A 14 28.77 -9.18 -26.46
CA ALA A 14 29.23 -8.81 -25.12
C ALA A 14 28.52 -9.61 -24.02
N ILE A 15 27.19 -9.74 -24.12
CA ILE A 15 26.39 -10.50 -23.14
C ILE A 15 26.69 -11.99 -23.20
N LYS A 16 26.76 -12.60 -24.39
CA LYS A 16 27.13 -14.02 -24.55
C LYS A 16 28.51 -14.32 -23.98
N LYS A 17 29.48 -13.42 -24.17
CA LYS A 17 30.84 -13.56 -23.63
C LYS A 17 30.87 -13.48 -22.11
N GLN A 18 30.05 -12.63 -21.51
CA GLN A 18 29.97 -12.44 -20.06
C GLN A 18 29.23 -13.59 -19.36
N PHE A 19 28.18 -14.12 -19.99
CA PHE A 19 27.28 -15.12 -19.40
C PHE A 19 27.30 -16.44 -20.19
N GLN A 20 28.48 -17.06 -20.29
CA GLN A 20 28.71 -18.23 -21.15
C GLN A 20 27.91 -19.48 -20.75
N SER A 21 27.46 -19.55 -19.49
CA SER A 21 26.66 -20.65 -18.96
C SER A 21 25.16 -20.47 -19.18
N LEU A 22 24.71 -19.35 -19.76
CA LEU A 22 23.30 -19.04 -19.97
C LEU A 22 22.97 -19.02 -21.46
N GLU A 23 21.79 -19.54 -21.80
CA GLU A 23 21.26 -19.41 -23.15
C GLU A 23 20.67 -18.02 -23.35
N LEU A 24 21.17 -17.28 -24.35
CA LEU A 24 20.65 -15.97 -24.67
C LEU A 24 19.45 -16.08 -25.62
N PHE A 25 18.24 -15.90 -25.08
CA PHE A 25 17.02 -15.81 -25.89
C PHE A 25 16.72 -14.36 -26.31
N ILE A 26 16.50 -14.16 -27.61
CA ILE A 26 16.10 -12.87 -28.21
C ILE A 26 14.88 -13.14 -29.08
N PRO A 27 13.70 -12.58 -28.76
CA PRO A 27 12.50 -12.80 -29.55
C PRO A 27 12.65 -12.27 -30.98
N LEU A 28 11.91 -12.86 -31.91
CA LEU A 28 11.74 -12.31 -33.25
C LEU A 28 11.00 -10.96 -33.14
N ASP A 29 11.62 -9.90 -33.67
CA ASP A 29 11.25 -8.50 -33.45
C ASP A 29 11.41 -8.09 -31.96
N GLY A 30 12.66 -8.04 -31.49
CA GLY A 30 13.01 -7.57 -30.15
C GLY A 30 12.43 -6.19 -29.86
N SER A 31 12.44 -5.31 -30.88
CA SER A 31 11.79 -3.99 -30.85
C SER A 31 10.28 -4.00 -30.57
N LEU A 32 9.55 -5.03 -31.01
CA LEU A 32 8.09 -5.17 -30.83
C LEU A 32 7.70 -6.08 -29.66
N SER A 33 8.66 -6.69 -28.99
CA SER A 33 8.39 -7.72 -27.97
C SER A 33 7.52 -7.22 -26.82
N VAL A 34 7.73 -5.99 -26.35
CA VAL A 34 6.92 -5.37 -25.29
C VAL A 34 5.49 -5.13 -25.78
N LEU A 35 5.32 -4.60 -27.00
CA LEU A 35 4.00 -4.36 -27.60
C LEU A 35 3.23 -5.66 -27.80
N LYS A 36 3.87 -6.70 -28.36
CA LYS A 36 3.26 -8.02 -28.55
C LYS A 36 2.81 -8.60 -27.21
N GLY A 37 3.64 -8.50 -26.16
CA GLY A 37 3.29 -8.91 -24.81
C GLY A 37 2.07 -8.14 -24.26
N ALA A 38 2.02 -6.82 -24.47
CA ALA A 38 0.89 -6.00 -24.05
C ALA A 38 -0.42 -6.38 -24.76
N VAL A 39 -0.37 -6.70 -26.06
CA VAL A 39 -1.54 -7.19 -26.82
C VAL A 39 -2.02 -8.54 -26.28
N ILE A 40 -1.11 -9.48 -26.03
CA ILE A 40 -1.45 -10.79 -25.43
C ILE A 40 -2.11 -10.58 -24.06
N TYR A 41 -1.52 -9.74 -23.20
CA TYR A 41 -2.07 -9.41 -21.89
C TYR A 41 -3.45 -8.75 -21.98
N GLY A 42 -3.65 -7.83 -22.93
CA GLY A 42 -4.95 -7.20 -23.16
C GLY A 42 -6.05 -8.19 -23.58
N HIS A 43 -5.69 -9.24 -24.31
CA HIS A 43 -6.62 -10.32 -24.67
C HIS A 43 -6.85 -11.34 -23.56
N ASN A 44 -5.81 -11.64 -22.78
CA ASN A 44 -5.88 -12.58 -21.67
C ASN A 44 -5.02 -12.09 -20.47
N PRO A 45 -5.62 -11.35 -19.53
CA PRO A 45 -4.92 -10.88 -18.33
C PRO A 45 -4.41 -12.01 -17.42
N GLU A 46 -5.00 -13.21 -17.48
CA GLU A 46 -4.61 -14.37 -16.66
C GLU A 46 -3.25 -14.96 -17.06
N VAL A 47 -2.66 -14.49 -18.16
CA VAL A 47 -1.29 -14.87 -18.56
C VAL A 47 -0.24 -14.46 -17.51
N VAL A 48 -0.54 -13.48 -16.67
CA VAL A 48 0.28 -13.10 -15.51
C VAL A 48 -0.35 -13.73 -14.26
N SER A 49 0.24 -14.80 -13.74
CA SER A 49 -0.26 -15.50 -12.56
C SER A 49 0.22 -14.89 -11.23
N SER A 50 1.44 -14.36 -11.21
CA SER A 50 2.06 -13.76 -10.03
C SER A 50 2.88 -12.51 -10.37
N ARG A 51 3.19 -11.74 -9.34
CA ARG A 51 4.09 -10.57 -9.37
C ARG A 51 4.98 -10.60 -8.15
N VAL A 52 6.16 -10.00 -8.24
CA VAL A 52 7.00 -9.72 -7.08
C VAL A 52 6.76 -8.26 -6.67
N CYS A 53 6.51 -8.02 -5.39
CA CYS A 53 6.33 -6.69 -4.85
C CYS A 53 7.64 -5.89 -4.93
N ASN A 54 7.62 -4.75 -5.63
CA ASN A 54 8.78 -3.84 -5.72
C ASN A 54 8.89 -2.86 -4.54
N TYR A 55 7.89 -2.86 -3.67
CA TYR A 55 7.80 -2.03 -2.47
C TYR A 55 7.14 -2.85 -1.36
N THR A 56 7.36 -2.45 -0.12
CA THR A 56 6.56 -2.89 1.02
C THR A 56 5.29 -2.06 1.05
N TYR A 57 4.13 -2.71 1.03
CA TYR A 57 2.81 -2.08 1.08
C TYR A 57 2.20 -2.27 2.46
N GLY A 58 1.61 -1.20 2.98
CA GLY A 58 0.98 -1.22 4.28
C GLY A 58 0.04 -0.06 4.48
N VAL A 59 -0.27 0.20 5.74
CA VAL A 59 -1.19 1.25 6.15
C VAL A 59 -0.66 2.00 7.36
N ALA A 60 -1.05 3.26 7.46
CA ALA A 60 -0.73 4.09 8.61
C ALA A 60 -1.73 3.80 9.74
N ILE A 61 -1.24 3.49 10.93
CA ILE A 61 -2.06 3.16 12.10
C ILE A 61 -1.59 3.90 13.36
N ALA A 62 -2.43 3.86 14.38
CA ALA A 62 -2.06 4.16 15.76
C ALA A 62 -2.25 2.91 16.63
N MET A 63 -1.41 2.77 17.67
CA MET A 63 -1.57 1.70 18.67
C MET A 63 -1.13 2.19 20.06
N HIS A 64 -1.38 1.38 21.09
CA HIS A 64 -0.92 1.68 22.44
C HIS A 64 0.59 1.94 22.50
N PHE A 65 0.99 3.01 23.21
CA PHE A 65 2.38 3.39 23.30
C PHE A 65 3.18 2.36 24.13
N ASN A 66 4.16 1.72 23.49
CA ASN A 66 5.13 0.86 24.17
C ASN A 66 6.47 1.59 24.31
N PRO A 67 6.89 1.99 25.54
CA PRO A 67 8.12 2.73 25.75
C PRO A 67 9.40 1.96 25.38
N SER A 68 9.31 0.64 25.19
CA SER A 68 10.46 -0.20 24.82
C SER A 68 10.81 -0.11 23.34
N ILE A 69 9.86 0.29 22.49
CA ILE A 69 9.99 0.25 21.02
C ILE A 69 9.53 1.54 20.32
N HIS A 70 8.63 2.32 20.93
CA HIS A 70 8.07 3.52 20.31
C HIS A 70 8.87 4.78 20.67
N ASP A 71 9.00 5.67 19.69
CA ASP A 71 9.63 6.98 19.84
C ASP A 71 8.75 7.88 20.71
N PRO A 72 9.23 8.37 21.87
CA PRO A 72 8.48 9.26 22.74
C PRO A 72 8.01 10.56 22.08
N ARG A 73 8.58 10.95 20.93
CA ARG A 73 8.16 12.12 20.14
C ARG A 73 6.89 11.89 19.33
N LYS A 74 6.51 10.62 19.11
CA LYS A 74 5.31 10.21 18.36
C LYS A 74 4.14 9.81 19.27
N LYS A 75 4.29 10.03 20.58
CA LYS A 75 3.25 9.73 21.56
C LYS A 75 2.14 10.80 21.53
N PHE A 76 0.91 10.38 21.79
CA PHE A 76 -0.21 11.26 22.07
C PHE A 76 -1.12 10.65 23.15
N TYR A 77 -1.97 11.47 23.75
CA TYR A 77 -2.89 11.04 24.81
C TYR A 77 -4.32 11.08 24.27
N ARG A 78 -5.08 10.01 24.51
CA ARG A 78 -6.48 9.90 24.13
C ARG A 78 -7.21 9.01 25.13
N ASP A 79 -8.32 9.49 25.69
CA ASP A 79 -9.12 8.79 26.72
C ASP A 79 -8.31 8.33 27.94
N GLY A 80 -7.30 9.12 28.35
CA GLY A 80 -6.40 8.77 29.46
C GLY A 80 -5.40 7.66 29.12
N ILE A 81 -5.38 7.18 27.88
CA ILE A 81 -4.47 6.16 27.36
C ILE A 81 -3.38 6.85 26.53
N VAL A 82 -2.16 6.32 26.60
CA VAL A 82 -1.02 6.79 25.79
C VAL A 82 -0.95 5.95 24.52
N TRP A 83 -0.95 6.63 23.38
CA TRP A 83 -0.92 6.05 22.04
C TRP A 83 0.35 6.48 21.30
N CYS A 84 0.75 5.70 20.30
CA CYS A 84 1.79 6.03 19.33
C CYS A 84 1.14 6.17 17.96
N ASN A 85 1.44 7.26 17.27
CA ASN A 85 0.97 7.50 15.91
C ASN A 85 2.08 7.22 14.87
N ASP A 86 1.74 7.38 13.60
CA ASP A 86 2.63 7.25 12.44
C ASP A 86 3.27 5.86 12.31
N LEU A 87 2.62 4.80 12.78
CA LEU A 87 3.15 3.44 12.63
C LEU A 87 2.81 2.88 11.25
N PHE A 88 3.73 2.10 10.69
CA PHE A 88 3.54 1.42 9.42
C PHE A 88 3.18 -0.03 9.69
N ASP A 89 1.94 -0.44 9.40
CA ASP A 89 1.57 -1.85 9.48
C ASP A 89 1.68 -2.52 8.11
N ILE A 90 2.46 -3.57 8.03
CA ILE A 90 2.86 -4.21 6.76
C ILE A 90 1.79 -5.22 6.35
N LEU A 91 1.29 -5.06 5.12
CA LEU A 91 0.42 -6.05 4.48
C LEU A 91 1.24 -6.91 3.52
N PHE A 92 1.95 -6.32 2.56
CA PHE A 92 2.82 -7.07 1.62
C PHE A 92 4.24 -6.55 1.69
N GLU A 93 5.23 -7.44 1.74
CA GLU A 93 6.64 -7.05 1.80
C GLU A 93 7.25 -6.84 0.42
N ILE A 94 8.26 -5.98 0.32
CA ILE A 94 9.15 -5.98 -0.86
C ILE A 94 9.74 -7.38 -1.06
N ASP A 95 9.92 -7.76 -2.32
CA ASP A 95 10.35 -9.09 -2.76
C ASP A 95 9.35 -10.23 -2.47
N GLU A 96 8.17 -9.95 -1.90
CA GLU A 96 7.11 -10.95 -1.75
C GLU A 96 6.51 -11.31 -3.12
N GLU A 97 6.46 -12.61 -3.44
CA GLU A 97 5.69 -13.10 -4.58
C GLU A 97 4.20 -13.12 -4.19
N VAL A 98 3.38 -12.42 -4.97
CA VAL A 98 1.95 -12.27 -4.77
C VAL A 98 1.16 -12.69 -6.00
N TYR A 99 -0.05 -13.20 -5.77
CA TYR A 99 -0.94 -13.70 -6.81
C TYR A 99 -2.12 -12.77 -7.05
N ILE A 100 -2.64 -12.76 -8.28
CA ILE A 100 -3.86 -12.00 -8.58
C ILE A 100 -5.01 -12.51 -7.70
N GLY A 101 -5.71 -11.59 -7.05
CA GLY A 101 -6.79 -11.86 -6.11
C GLY A 101 -6.35 -12.03 -4.66
N GLN A 102 -5.04 -12.18 -4.39
CA GLN A 102 -4.53 -12.28 -3.03
C GLN A 102 -4.88 -11.04 -2.23
N THR A 103 -5.38 -11.25 -1.01
CA THR A 103 -5.85 -10.19 -0.12
C THR A 103 -5.28 -10.44 1.27
N LYS A 104 -4.73 -9.39 1.89
CA LYS A 104 -4.37 -9.38 3.31
C LYS A 104 -5.16 -8.28 4.01
N SER A 105 -5.35 -8.42 5.31
CA SER A 105 -6.21 -7.52 6.06
C SER A 105 -5.77 -7.37 7.51
N ILE A 106 -6.06 -6.22 8.08
CA ILE A 106 -5.90 -5.93 9.51
C ILE A 106 -7.24 -5.49 10.09
N ASN A 107 -7.45 -5.81 11.36
CA ASN A 107 -8.61 -5.33 12.10
C ASN A 107 -8.26 -4.02 12.76
N VAL A 108 -9.24 -3.12 12.82
CA VAL A 108 -9.10 -1.82 13.45
C VAL A 108 -10.32 -1.48 14.30
N THR A 109 -10.11 -0.80 15.42
CA THR A 109 -11.17 -0.35 16.31
C THR A 109 -10.95 1.11 16.66
N THR A 110 -11.89 1.99 16.32
CA THR A 110 -11.85 3.39 16.76
C THR A 110 -12.81 3.62 17.92
N THR A 111 -12.36 4.33 18.95
CA THR A 111 -13.17 4.62 20.14
C THR A 111 -13.33 6.11 20.39
N PHE A 112 -14.52 6.48 20.84
CA PHE A 112 -14.91 7.85 21.18
C PHE A 112 -15.58 7.86 22.55
N PHE A 113 -14.83 7.61 23.63
CA PHE A 113 -15.42 7.52 24.97
C PHE A 113 -15.46 8.85 25.73
N SER A 114 -14.39 9.64 25.71
CA SER A 114 -14.39 10.94 26.41
C SER A 114 -15.27 11.99 25.74
N ASP A 115 -15.68 12.99 26.52
CA ASP A 115 -16.45 14.14 26.05
C ASP A 115 -15.73 14.90 24.92
N GLU A 116 -14.39 14.98 25.00
CA GLU A 116 -13.54 15.59 23.97
C GLU A 116 -13.60 14.82 22.65
N LEU A 117 -13.77 13.50 22.68
CA LEU A 117 -13.89 12.67 21.48
C LEU A 117 -15.31 12.58 20.94
N GLN A 118 -16.34 12.89 21.74
CA GLN A 118 -17.73 12.83 21.26
C GLN A 118 -17.96 13.77 20.06
N ILE A 119 -17.28 14.93 20.01
CA ILE A 119 -17.40 15.88 18.89
C ILE A 119 -16.78 15.34 17.59
N LEU A 120 -15.76 14.48 17.71
CA LEU A 120 -15.05 13.91 16.56
C LEU A 120 -15.85 12.79 15.88
N ARG A 121 -16.94 12.34 16.50
CA ARG A 121 -17.90 11.41 15.89
C ARG A 121 -18.61 12.00 14.68
N TYR A 122 -18.57 13.31 14.49
CA TYR A 122 -19.12 14.00 13.31
C TYR A 122 -18.09 14.17 12.18
N ASP A 123 -16.81 13.96 12.47
CA ASP A 123 -15.74 14.15 11.51
C ASP A 123 -15.49 12.88 10.68
N PRO A 124 -15.07 13.02 9.42
CA PRO A 124 -14.66 11.88 8.62
C PRO A 124 -13.37 11.25 9.17
N LEU A 125 -13.27 9.93 9.07
CA LEU A 125 -12.03 9.20 9.34
C LEU A 125 -11.23 9.03 8.04
N GLN A 126 -9.92 8.84 8.17
CA GLN A 126 -9.05 8.61 7.02
C GLN A 126 -8.22 7.34 7.23
N ASN A 127 -8.22 6.47 6.22
CA ASN A 127 -7.31 5.34 6.12
C ASN A 127 -6.24 5.67 5.07
N GLN A 128 -4.96 5.71 5.47
CA GLN A 128 -3.84 6.02 4.57
C GLN A 128 -3.09 4.73 4.22
N PHE A 129 -3.01 4.44 2.92
CA PHE A 129 -2.21 3.36 2.36
C PHE A 129 -0.82 3.88 2.07
N MET A 130 0.18 3.14 2.54
CA MET A 130 1.58 3.53 2.54
C MET A 130 2.40 2.56 1.70
N VAL A 131 3.46 3.06 1.08
CA VAL A 131 4.50 2.25 0.44
C VAL A 131 5.87 2.60 0.98
N SER A 132 6.77 1.61 1.02
CA SER A 132 8.16 1.79 1.43
C SER A 132 9.13 1.09 0.48
N THR A 133 10.27 1.71 0.25
CA THR A 133 11.43 1.09 -0.43
C THR A 133 12.23 0.15 0.49
N LYS A 134 11.92 0.11 1.78
CA LYS A 134 12.54 -0.78 2.78
C LYS A 134 11.62 -1.95 3.10
N LYS A 135 12.22 -3.07 3.51
CA LYS A 135 11.48 -4.29 3.85
C LYS A 135 10.68 -4.17 5.15
N ASP A 136 11.25 -3.50 6.13
CA ASP A 136 10.78 -3.42 7.51
C ASP A 136 10.61 -1.97 7.99
N PRO A 137 9.80 -1.12 7.30
CA PRO A 137 9.49 0.20 7.79
C PRO A 137 8.76 0.11 9.15
N PHE A 138 9.16 0.94 10.11
CA PHE A 138 8.52 0.97 11.42
C PHE A 138 7.54 2.15 11.54
N TYR A 139 7.95 3.31 11.04
CA TYR A 139 7.10 4.49 10.95
C TYR A 139 6.80 4.89 9.51
N THR A 140 5.64 5.50 9.30
CA THR A 140 5.24 6.11 8.02
C THR A 140 6.11 7.31 7.63
N SER A 141 6.85 7.85 8.59
CA SER A 141 7.83 8.93 8.38
C SER A 141 9.25 8.42 8.13
N ASP A 142 9.48 7.11 8.15
CA ASP A 142 10.80 6.55 7.91
C ASP A 142 11.24 6.86 6.48
N GLU A 143 12.54 7.06 6.29
CA GLU A 143 13.13 7.27 4.98
C GLU A 143 12.74 6.11 4.04
N GLY A 144 12.21 6.48 2.87
CA GLY A 144 11.74 5.54 1.87
C GLY A 144 10.23 5.28 1.91
N CYS A 145 9.53 5.78 2.93
CA CYS A 145 8.07 5.73 3.02
C CYS A 145 7.40 6.90 2.29
N MET A 146 6.28 6.62 1.62
CA MET A 146 5.42 7.62 0.99
C MET A 146 3.95 7.18 1.03
N GLU A 147 3.03 8.14 1.07
CA GLU A 147 1.60 7.87 0.92
C GLU A 147 1.34 7.42 -0.51
N HIS A 148 0.69 6.27 -0.66
CA HIS A 148 0.26 5.73 -1.95
C HIS A 148 -1.16 6.19 -2.30
N GLY A 149 -1.97 6.40 -1.27
CA GLY A 149 -3.27 7.04 -1.36
C GLY A 149 -4.08 6.82 -0.09
N SER A 150 -5.33 7.28 -0.09
CA SER A 150 -6.16 7.17 1.10
C SER A 150 -7.65 6.99 0.78
N ILE A 151 -8.38 6.50 1.78
CA ILE A 151 -9.83 6.41 1.78
C ILE A 151 -10.36 7.35 2.86
N ILE A 152 -11.33 8.18 2.50
CA ILE A 152 -12.07 9.04 3.44
C ILE A 152 -13.37 8.32 3.77
N LEU A 153 -13.61 8.11 5.07
CA LEU A 153 -14.77 7.43 5.60
C LEU A 153 -15.68 8.46 6.24
N SER A 154 -16.90 8.61 5.71
CA SER A 154 -17.90 9.48 6.29
C SER A 154 -18.66 8.76 7.41
N PRO A 155 -19.03 9.44 8.50
CA PRO A 155 -19.82 8.83 9.55
C PRO A 155 -21.20 8.36 9.02
N PRO A 156 -21.62 7.13 9.35
CA PRO A 156 -22.93 6.63 8.95
C PRO A 156 -24.01 7.50 9.60
N ASN A 157 -25.02 7.90 8.82
CA ASN A 157 -26.09 8.80 9.28
C ASN A 157 -25.59 10.12 9.91
N GLY A 158 -24.38 10.56 9.56
CA GLY A 158 -23.78 11.81 10.05
C GLY A 158 -23.17 11.72 11.45
N MET A 159 -23.13 10.55 12.10
CA MET A 159 -22.45 10.39 13.39
C MET A 159 -21.93 8.95 13.61
N TRP A 160 -20.63 8.79 13.86
CA TRP A 160 -20.03 7.50 14.23
C TRP A 160 -20.62 6.96 15.55
N PRO A 161 -20.77 5.63 15.73
CA PRO A 161 -20.97 5.05 17.06
C PRO A 161 -19.76 5.30 17.98
N LYS A 162 -19.92 5.06 19.29
CA LYS A 162 -18.82 5.26 20.26
C LYS A 162 -17.66 4.28 20.09
N ILE A 163 -17.95 3.12 19.51
CA ILE A 163 -16.98 2.09 19.14
C ILE A 163 -17.30 1.76 17.69
N VAL A 164 -16.30 1.86 16.83
CA VAL A 164 -16.39 1.50 15.42
C VAL A 164 -15.43 0.35 15.20
N ASN A 165 -15.94 -0.81 14.81
CA ASN A 165 -15.09 -1.91 14.38
C ASN A 165 -14.99 -1.92 12.87
N GLY A 166 -13.78 -2.11 12.37
CA GLY A 166 -13.51 -2.09 10.95
C GLY A 166 -12.44 -3.07 10.57
N LYS A 167 -12.36 -3.32 9.27
CA LYS A 167 -11.31 -4.12 8.67
C LYS A 167 -10.73 -3.38 7.48
N ILE A 168 -9.41 -3.25 7.45
CA ILE A 168 -8.70 -2.71 6.31
C ILE A 168 -8.19 -3.89 5.49
N LEU A 169 -8.47 -3.90 4.19
CA LEU A 169 -8.03 -4.92 3.26
C LEU A 169 -7.19 -4.28 2.17
N LEU A 170 -6.15 -4.99 1.75
CA LEU A 170 -5.39 -4.66 0.54
C LEU A 170 -5.36 -5.88 -0.36
N LYS A 171 -5.85 -5.72 -1.58
CA LYS A 171 -5.99 -6.78 -2.58
C LYS A 171 -5.14 -6.50 -3.81
N ILE A 172 -4.48 -7.53 -4.32
CA ILE A 172 -3.80 -7.52 -5.61
C ILE A 172 -4.84 -7.74 -6.72
N ALA A 173 -5.09 -6.74 -7.56
CA ALA A 173 -6.15 -6.77 -8.58
C ALA A 173 -5.61 -6.77 -10.02
N GLY A 174 -4.38 -7.25 -10.23
CA GLY A 174 -3.72 -7.30 -11.53
C GLY A 174 -2.62 -6.26 -11.64
N THR A 175 -2.85 -5.16 -12.34
CA THR A 175 -1.94 -3.99 -12.41
C THR A 175 -2.20 -2.96 -11.33
N GLU A 176 -3.22 -3.19 -10.48
CA GLU A 176 -3.68 -2.30 -9.44
C GLU A 176 -3.67 -3.01 -8.08
N LEU A 177 -3.60 -2.19 -7.04
CA LEU A 177 -3.96 -2.54 -5.68
C LEU A 177 -5.33 -1.97 -5.39
N VAL A 178 -6.16 -2.73 -4.66
CA VAL A 178 -7.44 -2.26 -4.17
C VAL A 178 -7.38 -2.21 -2.65
N GLY A 179 -7.36 -1.01 -2.11
CA GLY A 179 -7.54 -0.78 -0.68
C GLY A 179 -9.03 -0.71 -0.36
N THR A 180 -9.46 -1.39 0.69
CA THR A 180 -10.86 -1.42 1.13
C THR A 180 -10.91 -1.22 2.63
N TYR A 181 -11.87 -0.42 3.09
CA TYR A 181 -12.31 -0.41 4.48
C TYR A 181 -13.70 -1.02 4.55
N LEU A 182 -13.87 -2.05 5.37
CA LEU A 182 -15.13 -2.66 5.73
C LEU A 182 -15.52 -2.16 7.12
N ASN A 183 -16.68 -1.52 7.25
CA ASN A 183 -17.29 -1.26 8.54
C ASN A 183 -17.98 -2.55 9.02
N GLU A 184 -17.54 -3.14 10.14
CA GLU A 184 -18.09 -4.41 10.62
C GLU A 184 -19.48 -4.27 11.23
N ASP A 185 -19.84 -3.07 11.70
CA ASP A 185 -21.15 -2.80 12.28
C ASP A 185 -22.24 -2.61 11.21
N THR A 186 -21.90 -1.97 10.08
CA THR A 186 -22.85 -1.72 8.97
C THR A 186 -22.70 -2.68 7.79
N LEU A 187 -21.59 -3.42 7.72
CA LEU A 187 -21.14 -4.22 6.58
C LEU A 187 -20.94 -3.42 5.28
N GLU A 188 -20.80 -2.10 5.38
CA GLU A 188 -20.53 -1.23 4.23
C GLU A 188 -19.03 -1.21 3.91
N GLU A 189 -18.73 -1.29 2.61
CA GLU A 189 -17.37 -1.22 2.10
C GLU A 189 -17.13 0.10 1.37
N THR A 190 -15.99 0.73 1.67
CA THR A 190 -15.46 1.85 0.89
C THR A 190 -14.11 1.44 0.33
N SER A 191 -13.89 1.62 -0.97
CA SER A 191 -12.67 1.17 -1.65
C SER A 191 -12.03 2.27 -2.49
N ALA A 192 -10.70 2.21 -2.61
CA ALA A 192 -9.91 3.01 -3.53
C ALA A 192 -8.94 2.11 -4.31
N ARG A 193 -8.56 2.56 -5.50
CA ARG A 193 -7.61 1.84 -6.37
C ARG A 193 -6.32 2.61 -6.48
N PHE A 194 -5.21 1.89 -6.46
CA PHE A 194 -3.86 2.44 -6.55
C PHE A 194 -3.07 1.65 -7.59
N GLU A 195 -2.10 2.27 -8.24
CA GLU A 195 -1.22 1.54 -9.15
C GLU A 195 -0.38 0.51 -8.36
N PHE A 196 -0.20 -0.70 -8.89
CA PHE A 196 0.72 -1.66 -8.26
C PHE A 196 2.18 -1.19 -8.35
N LEU A 197 2.49 -0.27 -9.28
CA LEU A 197 3.79 0.36 -9.38
C LEU A 197 3.59 1.86 -9.22
N PRO A 198 3.85 2.44 -8.04
CA PRO A 198 3.70 3.86 -7.80
C PRO A 198 4.52 4.68 -8.82
N SER A 199 3.84 5.55 -9.55
CA SER A 199 4.49 6.61 -10.32
C SER A 199 5.26 7.53 -9.35
N ILE A 200 6.59 7.59 -9.45
CA ILE A 200 7.41 8.50 -8.63
C ILE A 200 7.19 9.94 -9.11
N THR A 201 6.06 10.54 -8.77
CA THR A 201 5.84 11.98 -8.88
C THR A 201 6.13 12.63 -7.53
N LYS A 202 6.91 13.71 -7.58
CA LYS A 202 7.35 14.46 -6.40
C LYS A 202 6.16 14.77 -5.48
N ASN A 203 6.30 14.28 -4.25
CA ASN A 203 5.53 14.57 -3.06
C ASN A 203 4.86 15.96 -3.13
N PRO A 204 3.53 16.06 -3.40
CA PRO A 204 2.83 17.30 -3.16
C PRO A 204 2.92 17.58 -1.65
N GLU A 205 3.24 18.81 -1.29
CA GLU A 205 3.42 19.23 0.10
C GLU A 205 2.35 18.61 0.99
N ARG A 206 2.81 17.93 2.05
CA ARG A 206 2.00 17.27 3.08
C ARG A 206 1.15 18.32 3.79
N LYS A 207 0.06 18.77 3.17
CA LYS A 207 -1.01 19.47 3.88
C LYS A 207 -1.70 18.40 4.72
N ARG A 208 -1.32 18.30 6.00
CA ARG A 208 -2.19 17.74 7.04
C ARG A 208 -3.47 18.56 7.00
N LEU A 209 -4.42 18.13 6.16
CA LEU A 209 -5.72 18.79 6.05
C LEU A 209 -6.51 18.59 7.35
N PHE A 210 -6.22 17.51 8.09
CA PHE A 210 -6.76 17.17 9.39
C PHE A 210 -5.69 16.34 10.13
N ASP A 211 -5.57 16.43 11.47
CA ASP A 211 -4.85 15.40 12.25
C ASP A 211 -5.78 14.17 12.21
N PRO A 212 -5.52 13.15 11.36
CA PRO A 212 -6.49 12.09 11.20
C PRO A 212 -6.49 11.27 12.49
N PHE A 213 -7.68 10.96 12.98
CA PHE A 213 -7.86 9.77 13.80
C PHE A 213 -7.45 8.59 12.94
N TYR A 214 -6.19 8.17 13.06
CA TYR A 214 -5.76 6.92 12.49
C TYR A 214 -6.60 5.82 13.11
N LEU A 215 -7.01 4.88 12.26
CA LEU A 215 -7.72 3.69 12.71
C LEU A 215 -6.79 2.92 13.64
N ASP A 216 -7.27 2.60 14.84
CA ASP A 216 -6.44 1.98 15.86
C ASP A 216 -6.42 0.47 15.70
N ILE A 217 -5.30 -0.17 16.01
CA ILE A 217 -5.20 -1.63 16.22
C ILE A 217 -5.20 -1.95 17.71
#